data_AF-A0A7H9CQ26-F1
#
_entry.id   AF-A0A7H9CQ26-F1
#
_cell.length_a   1.000
_cell.length_b   1.000
_cell.length_c   1.000
_cell.angle_alpha   90.00
_cell.angle_beta   90.00
_cell.angle_gamma   90.00
#
_symmetry.space_group_name_H-M   'P 1'
#
loop_
_entity.id
_entity.type
_entity.pdbx_description
1 polymer ?
#
loop_
_entity_poly.entity_id
_entity_poly.type
_entity_poly.pdbx_seq_one_letter_code
_entity_poly.pdbx_strand_id
1 'polypeptide(L)'
;MPTSTFRQALALDEQHAATLEALQRLLDARIAGFLERAEQSIADKRLLLPEEDSAVYYYQQILGWAPGNEQALAGLNRVAMLYRDLANASYRRSDFPAALAMIERGLQVEPENPELLKMRDEHQQLLSSARAAQSRARANEAAREERSNPIKRAWNNLFGE
;
A
#
# COMPACT_ATOMS: atom_id res chain seq x y z
N MET A 1 -3.28 55.61 -35.05
CA MET A 1 -3.61 55.70 -33.61
C MET A 1 -4.41 54.45 -33.24
N PRO A 2 -3.90 53.53 -32.41
CA PRO A 2 -4.66 52.36 -32.00
C PRO A 2 -5.94 52.79 -31.26
N THR A 3 -7.08 52.25 -31.70
CA THR A 3 -8.43 52.55 -31.22
C THR A 3 -8.59 52.13 -29.75
N SER A 4 -9.46 52.83 -29.01
CA SER A 4 -9.72 52.64 -27.57
C SER A 4 -10.09 51.20 -27.19
N THR A 5 -10.66 50.43 -28.11
CA THR A 5 -11.08 49.03 -27.92
C THR A 5 -9.90 48.06 -27.83
N PHE A 6 -8.81 48.29 -28.57
CA PHE A 6 -7.62 47.42 -28.54
C PHE A 6 -6.88 47.49 -27.20
N ARG A 7 -6.76 48.70 -26.62
CA ARG A 7 -6.18 48.89 -25.29
C ARG A 7 -7.03 48.27 -24.17
N GLN A 8 -8.35 48.30 -24.31
CA GLN A 8 -9.25 47.64 -23.35
C GLN A 8 -9.17 46.11 -23.41
N ALA A 9 -9.05 45.51 -24.59
CA ALA A 9 -8.87 44.06 -24.74
C ALA A 9 -7.55 43.57 -24.11
N LEU A 10 -6.43 44.25 -24.40
CA LEU A 10 -5.12 43.96 -23.80
C LEU A 10 -5.12 44.07 -22.27
N ALA A 11 -5.78 45.10 -21.71
CA ALA A 11 -5.87 45.27 -20.27
C ALA A 11 -6.69 44.15 -19.58
N LEU A 12 -7.74 43.64 -20.24
CA LEU A 12 -8.52 42.51 -19.74
C LEU A 12 -7.71 41.20 -19.79
N ASP A 13 -6.95 40.98 -20.87
CA ASP A 13 -6.08 39.82 -21.01
C ASP A 13 -4.92 39.83 -19.98
N GLU A 14 -4.31 40.99 -19.73
CA GLU A 14 -3.28 41.17 -18.68
C GLU A 14 -3.84 40.94 -17.27
N GLN A 15 -5.04 41.45 -16.98
CA GLN A 15 -5.72 41.21 -15.70
C GLN A 15 -6.12 39.74 -15.53
N HIS A 16 -6.52 39.07 -16.61
CA HIS A 16 -6.81 37.64 -16.59
C HIS A 16 -5.53 36.82 -16.35
N ALA A 17 -4.43 37.13 -17.02
CA ALA A 17 -3.14 36.50 -16.76
C ALA A 17 -2.67 36.70 -15.31
N ALA A 18 -2.76 37.92 -14.79
CA ALA A 18 -2.37 38.23 -13.41
C ALA A 18 -3.23 37.49 -12.37
N THR A 19 -4.53 37.29 -12.63
CA THR A 19 -5.41 36.53 -11.72
C THR A 19 -5.11 35.03 -11.74
N LEU A 20 -4.81 34.47 -12.92
CA LEU A 20 -4.36 33.07 -13.02
C LEU A 20 -3.03 32.84 -12.30
N GLU A 21 -2.07 33.76 -12.45
CA GLU A 21 -0.81 33.68 -11.71
C GLU A 21 -1.01 33.78 -10.19
N ALA A 22 -1.88 34.68 -9.73
CA ALA A 22 -2.18 34.82 -8.31
C ALA A 22 -2.81 33.55 -7.75
N LEU A 23 -3.74 32.93 -8.48
CA LEU A 23 -4.35 31.66 -8.10
C LEU A 23 -3.30 30.53 -8.07
N GLN A 24 -2.41 30.49 -9.05
CA GLN A 24 -1.33 29.50 -9.10
C GLN A 24 -0.42 29.63 -7.87
N ARG A 25 0.00 30.85 -7.50
CA ARG A 25 0.82 31.09 -6.30
C ARG A 25 0.10 30.66 -5.01
N LEU A 26 -1.21 30.84 -4.92
CA LEU A 26 -2.00 30.37 -3.78
C LEU A 26 -2.04 28.84 -3.72
N LEU A 27 -2.20 28.19 -4.87
CA LEU A 27 -2.14 26.74 -4.97
C LEU A 27 -0.76 26.21 -4.56
N ASP A 28 0.31 26.81 -5.06
CA ASP A 28 1.69 26.42 -4.74
C ASP A 28 1.98 26.56 -3.23
N ALA A 29 1.52 27.66 -2.61
CA ALA A 29 1.65 27.85 -1.17
C ALA A 29 0.85 26.81 -0.36
N ARG A 30 -0.34 26.43 -0.84
CA ARG A 30 -1.15 25.37 -0.22
C ARG A 30 -0.47 24.01 -0.34
N ILE A 31 0.08 23.68 -1.51
CA ILE A 31 0.83 22.44 -1.73
C ILE A 31 2.03 22.38 -0.80
N ALA A 32 2.81 23.47 -0.71
CA ALA A 32 3.96 23.54 0.18
C ALA A 32 3.58 23.27 1.65
N GLY A 33 2.50 23.87 2.15
CA GLY A 33 2.02 23.62 3.50
C GLY A 33 1.54 22.19 3.73
N PHE A 34 0.95 21.53 2.73
CA PHE A 34 0.55 20.13 2.82
C PHE A 34 1.75 19.18 2.77
N LEU A 35 2.78 19.49 1.99
CA LEU A 35 4.03 18.72 1.96
C LEU A 35 4.72 18.74 3.32
N GLU A 36 4.79 19.91 3.97
CA GLU A 36 5.35 20.04 5.32
C GLU A 36 4.59 19.18 6.34
N ARG A 37 3.24 19.22 6.30
CA ARG A 37 2.41 18.37 7.17
C ARG A 37 2.59 16.89 6.89
N ALA A 38 2.76 16.50 5.63
CA ALA A 38 3.01 15.12 5.25
C ALA A 38 4.34 14.62 5.85
N GLU A 39 5.41 15.40 5.71
CA GLU A 39 6.72 15.07 6.29
C GLU A 39 6.68 15.01 7.83
N GLN A 40 5.99 15.95 8.47
CA GLN A 40 5.77 15.90 9.92
C GLN A 40 5.01 14.63 10.33
N SER A 41 4.01 14.24 9.55
CA SER A 41 3.22 13.02 9.81
C SER A 41 4.08 11.75 9.67
N ILE A 42 5.04 11.72 8.73
CA ILE A 42 6.04 10.65 8.64
C ILE A 42 6.91 10.63 9.91
N ALA A 43 7.41 11.78 10.36
CA ALA A 43 8.22 11.89 11.57
C ALA A 43 7.47 11.39 12.82
N ASP A 44 6.17 11.70 12.90
CA ASP A 44 5.26 11.26 13.96
C ASP A 44 4.77 9.81 13.79
N LYS A 45 5.18 9.11 12.71
CA LYS A 45 4.74 7.76 12.33
C LYS A 45 3.24 7.64 12.02
N ARG A 46 2.57 8.75 11.75
CA ARG A 46 1.19 8.80 11.22
C ARG A 46 1.22 8.60 9.71
N LEU A 47 1.52 7.37 9.29
CA LEU A 47 1.73 7.06 7.87
C LEU A 47 0.43 7.01 7.07
N LEU A 48 -0.51 6.17 7.51
CA LEU A 48 -1.82 5.96 6.87
C LEU A 48 -2.99 6.28 7.80
N LEU A 49 -2.76 6.18 9.11
CA LEU A 49 -3.74 6.47 10.14
C LEU A 49 -3.23 7.59 11.06
N PRO A 50 -4.13 8.45 11.57
CA PRO A 50 -5.57 8.53 11.25
C PRO A 50 -5.86 8.97 9.80
N GLU A 51 -7.06 8.65 9.29
CA GLU A 51 -7.42 8.83 7.86
C GLU A 51 -7.36 10.29 7.39
N GLU A 52 -7.64 11.25 8.28
CA GLU A 52 -7.67 12.69 7.95
C GLU A 52 -6.45 13.47 8.48
N ASP A 53 -5.48 12.77 9.08
CA ASP A 53 -4.26 13.38 9.60
C ASP A 53 -3.11 12.38 9.54
N SER A 54 -2.74 12.03 8.31
CA SER A 54 -1.62 11.13 8.00
C SER A 54 -0.84 11.62 6.79
N ALA A 55 0.38 11.11 6.63
CA ALA A 55 1.22 11.42 5.47
C ALA A 55 0.49 11.13 4.15
N VAL A 56 -0.16 9.97 4.05
CA VAL A 56 -0.94 9.56 2.88
C VAL A 56 -2.09 10.54 2.61
N TYR A 57 -2.83 10.95 3.65
CA TYR A 57 -3.89 11.94 3.51
C TYR A 57 -3.37 13.22 2.85
N TYR A 58 -2.30 13.81 3.40
CA TYR A 58 -1.77 15.07 2.90
C TYR A 58 -1.25 14.97 1.46
N TYR A 59 -0.56 13.89 1.11
CA TYR A 59 -0.13 13.67 -0.28
C TYR A 59 -1.31 13.45 -1.25
N GLN A 60 -2.34 12.70 -0.84
CA GLN A 60 -3.53 12.50 -1.66
C GLN A 60 -4.31 13.80 -1.89
N GLN A 61 -4.37 14.69 -0.89
CA GLN A 61 -4.97 16.01 -1.06
C GLN A 61 -4.19 16.84 -2.10
N ILE A 62 -2.86 16.80 -2.07
CA ILE A 62 -2.02 17.45 -3.09
C ILE A 62 -2.33 16.90 -4.48
N LEU A 63 -2.40 15.58 -4.63
CA LEU A 63 -2.70 14.94 -5.93
C LEU A 63 -4.12 15.22 -6.41
N GLY A 64 -5.05 15.54 -5.52
CA GLY A 64 -6.38 16.03 -5.86
C GLY A 64 -6.36 17.40 -6.56
N TRP A 65 -5.39 18.26 -6.24
CA TRP A 65 -5.22 19.57 -6.90
C TRP A 65 -4.19 19.54 -8.03
N ALA A 66 -3.15 18.72 -7.91
CA ALA A 66 -2.04 18.61 -8.83
C ALA A 66 -1.69 17.12 -9.05
N PRO A 67 -2.40 16.41 -9.95
CA PRO A 67 -2.23 14.97 -10.15
C PRO A 67 -0.82 14.53 -10.55
N GLY A 68 -0.04 15.43 -11.17
CA GLY A 68 1.35 15.18 -11.57
C GLY A 68 2.39 15.74 -10.59
N ASN A 69 2.01 16.07 -9.35
CA ASN A 69 2.97 16.60 -8.38
C ASN A 69 3.98 15.51 -7.98
N GLU A 70 5.20 15.64 -8.49
CA GLU A 70 6.27 14.65 -8.29
C GLU A 70 6.64 14.46 -6.81
N GLN A 71 6.58 15.52 -6.00
CA GLN A 71 6.91 15.44 -4.58
C GLN A 71 5.87 14.60 -3.80
N ALA A 72 4.59 14.76 -4.12
CA ALA A 72 3.54 13.97 -3.50
C ALA A 72 3.57 12.50 -3.95
N LEU A 73 3.82 12.24 -5.24
CA LEU A 73 4.01 10.87 -5.74
C LEU A 73 5.22 10.19 -5.08
N ALA A 74 6.37 10.88 -5.02
CA ALA A 74 7.55 10.38 -4.33
C ALA A 74 7.31 10.18 -2.83
N GLY A 75 6.50 11.04 -2.21
CA GLY A 75 6.07 10.91 -0.82
C GLY A 75 5.25 9.65 -0.56
N LEU A 76 4.24 9.35 -1.39
CA LEU A 76 3.45 8.12 -1.29
C LEU A 76 4.33 6.89 -1.47
N ASN A 77 5.24 6.91 -2.45
CA ASN A 77 6.20 5.84 -2.64
C ASN A 77 7.06 5.63 -1.39
N ARG A 78 7.61 6.71 -0.82
CA ARG A 78 8.37 6.64 0.43
C ARG A 78 7.57 6.02 1.57
N VAL A 79 6.28 6.34 1.71
CA VAL A 79 5.42 5.70 2.72
C VAL A 79 5.25 4.19 2.45
N ALA A 80 5.04 3.78 1.20
CA ALA A 80 4.98 2.37 0.83
C ALA A 80 6.30 1.64 1.18
N MET A 81 7.45 2.27 0.93
CA MET A 81 8.77 1.75 1.30
C MET A 81 8.97 1.63 2.82
N LEU A 82 8.43 2.56 3.61
CA LEU A 82 8.44 2.43 5.08
C LEU A 82 7.64 1.20 5.53
N TYR A 83 6.49 0.93 4.92
CA TYR A 83 5.72 -0.29 5.21
C TYR A 83 6.45 -1.57 4.80
N ARG A 84 7.14 -1.56 3.66
CA ARG A 84 8.05 -2.64 3.27
C ARG A 84 9.09 -2.93 4.36
N ASP A 85 9.72 -1.88 4.90
CA ASP A 85 10.75 -2.03 5.93
C ASP A 85 10.17 -2.56 7.26
N LEU A 86 8.97 -2.13 7.62
CA LEU A 86 8.22 -2.67 8.76
C LEU A 86 7.87 -4.14 8.55
N ALA A 87 7.44 -4.54 7.35
CA ALA A 87 7.18 -5.93 7.01
C ALA A 87 8.44 -6.79 7.14
N ASN A 88 9.56 -6.32 6.59
CA ASN A 88 10.86 -6.98 6.71
C ASN A 88 11.30 -7.13 8.16
N ALA A 89 11.05 -6.13 9.01
CA ALA A 89 11.33 -6.21 10.44
C ALA A 89 10.47 -7.28 11.14
N SER A 90 9.20 -7.41 10.77
CA SER A 90 8.32 -8.45 11.29
C SER A 90 8.73 -9.85 10.84
N TYR A 91 9.16 -10.02 9.58
CA TYR A 91 9.73 -11.28 9.10
C TYR A 91 10.97 -11.70 9.90
N ARG A 92 11.89 -10.77 10.21
CA ARG A 92 13.07 -11.06 11.05
C ARG A 92 12.71 -11.54 12.46
N ARG A 93 11.53 -11.17 12.96
CA ARG A 93 11.00 -11.65 14.25
C ARG A 93 10.10 -12.89 14.11
N SER A 94 10.02 -13.47 12.91
CA SER A 94 9.11 -14.56 12.57
C SER A 94 7.62 -14.25 12.80
N ASP A 95 7.26 -12.98 12.85
CA ASP A 95 5.88 -12.52 12.98
C ASP A 95 5.27 -12.35 11.57
N PHE A 96 4.91 -13.49 10.98
CA PHE A 96 4.33 -13.54 9.64
C PHE A 96 3.00 -12.78 9.51
N PRO A 97 2.04 -12.87 10.46
CA PRO A 97 0.80 -12.08 10.39
C PRO A 97 1.06 -10.58 10.39
N ALA A 98 1.94 -10.08 11.25
CA ALA A 98 2.28 -8.65 11.25
C ALA A 98 3.01 -8.24 9.97
N ALA A 99 3.86 -9.10 9.41
CA ALA A 99 4.53 -8.82 8.14
C ALA A 99 3.51 -8.64 7.00
N LEU A 100 2.53 -9.54 6.89
CA LEU A 100 1.47 -9.43 5.89
C LEU A 100 0.65 -8.15 6.06
N ALA A 101 0.25 -7.81 7.29
CA ALA A 101 -0.50 -6.58 7.56
C ALA A 101 0.27 -5.31 7.13
N MET A 102 1.60 -5.29 7.28
CA MET A 102 2.43 -4.17 6.80
C MET A 102 2.50 -4.15 5.27
N ILE A 103 2.64 -5.31 4.61
CA ILE A 103 2.61 -5.39 3.14
C ILE A 103 1.29 -4.86 2.60
N GLU A 104 0.16 -5.28 3.17
CA GLU A 104 -1.17 -4.85 2.76
C GLU A 104 -1.37 -3.34 2.95
N ARG A 105 -0.89 -2.77 4.05
CA ARG A 105 -0.92 -1.32 4.25
C ARG A 105 -0.06 -0.57 3.24
N GLY A 106 1.11 -1.09 2.90
CA GLY A 106 1.93 -0.52 1.83
C GLY A 106 1.22 -0.55 0.48
N LEU A 107 0.54 -1.67 0.16
CA LEU A 107 -0.25 -1.80 -1.07
C LEU A 107 -1.52 -0.95 -1.07
N GLN A 108 -2.08 -0.61 0.10
CA GLN A 108 -3.16 0.37 0.18
C GLN A 108 -2.69 1.78 -0.22
N VAL A 109 -1.41 2.09 0.02
CA VAL A 109 -0.79 3.36 -0.40
C VAL A 109 -0.45 3.33 -1.88
N GLU A 110 0.22 2.27 -2.34
CA GLU A 110 0.59 2.06 -3.75
C GLU A 110 0.17 0.65 -4.21
N PRO A 111 -1.03 0.50 -4.82
CA PRO A 111 -1.56 -0.80 -5.23
C PRO A 111 -0.70 -1.56 -6.24
N GLU A 112 0.05 -0.82 -7.06
CA GLU A 112 0.89 -1.37 -8.14
C GLU A 112 2.38 -1.42 -7.76
N ASN A 113 2.73 -1.22 -6.48
CA ASN A 113 4.12 -1.26 -6.05
C ASN A 113 4.73 -2.66 -6.27
N PRO A 114 5.72 -2.80 -7.18
CA PRO A 114 6.19 -4.11 -7.62
C PRO A 114 6.90 -4.89 -6.50
N GLU A 115 7.59 -4.21 -5.59
CA GLU A 115 8.27 -4.85 -4.46
C GLU A 115 7.26 -5.43 -3.47
N LEU A 116 6.24 -4.66 -3.11
CA LEU A 116 5.22 -5.09 -2.16
C LEU A 116 4.33 -6.20 -2.73
N LEU A 117 3.98 -6.12 -4.02
CA LEU A 117 3.24 -7.18 -4.71
C LEU A 117 4.03 -8.49 -4.69
N LYS A 118 5.33 -8.44 -5.01
CA LYS A 118 6.22 -9.60 -4.91
C LYS A 118 6.26 -10.17 -3.49
N MET A 119 6.42 -9.33 -2.47
CA MET A 119 6.43 -9.79 -1.07
C MET A 119 5.13 -10.47 -0.66
N ARG A 120 3.98 -9.97 -1.13
CA ARG A 120 2.67 -10.58 -0.88
C ARG A 120 2.59 -11.96 -1.53
N ASP A 121 3.02 -12.06 -2.78
CA ASP A 121 2.97 -13.31 -3.55
C ASP A 121 3.91 -14.37 -2.92
N GLU A 122 5.11 -13.98 -2.50
CA GLU A 122 6.04 -14.84 -1.76
C GLU A 122 5.43 -15.33 -0.44
N HIS A 123 4.75 -14.45 0.31
CA HIS A 123 4.04 -14.81 1.53
C HIS A 123 2.95 -15.86 1.27
N GLN A 124 2.14 -15.68 0.22
CA GLN A 124 1.09 -16.62 -0.15
C GLN A 124 1.65 -18.00 -0.55
N GLN A 125 2.78 -18.03 -1.26
CA GLN A 125 3.49 -19.27 -1.61
C GLN A 125 4.01 -20.01 -0.37
N LEU A 126 4.54 -19.28 0.62
CA LEU A 126 4.97 -19.87 1.88
C LEU A 126 3.80 -20.53 2.62
N LEU A 127 2.64 -19.86 2.68
CA LEU A 127 1.46 -20.42 3.34
C LEU A 127 0.90 -21.65 2.62
N SER A 128 0.86 -21.65 1.28
CA SER A 128 0.35 -22.78 0.51
C SER A 128 1.26 -24.01 0.62
N SER A 129 2.58 -23.82 0.56
CA SER A 129 3.56 -24.89 0.75
C SER A 129 3.53 -25.48 2.16
N ALA A 130 3.40 -24.63 3.20
CA ALA A 130 3.24 -25.09 4.58
C ALA A 130 1.97 -25.93 4.77
N ARG A 131 0.84 -25.50 4.20
CA ARG A 131 -0.43 -26.25 4.23
C ARG A 131 -0.32 -27.59 3.50
N ALA A 132 0.33 -27.61 2.33
CA ALA A 132 0.54 -28.84 1.56
C ALA A 132 1.46 -29.84 2.26
N ALA A 133 2.52 -29.36 2.93
CA ALA A 133 3.39 -30.21 3.75
C ALA A 133 2.61 -30.81 4.93
N GLN A 134 1.81 -30.00 5.62
CA GLN A 134 0.99 -30.46 6.74
C GLN A 134 -0.06 -31.48 6.33
N SER A 135 -0.75 -31.28 5.20
CA SER A 135 -1.76 -32.24 4.71
C SER A 135 -1.13 -33.58 4.33
N ARG A 136 0.04 -33.57 3.68
CA ARG A 136 0.81 -34.78 3.36
C ARG A 136 1.29 -35.50 4.63
N ALA A 137 1.78 -34.78 5.63
CA ALA A 137 2.21 -35.35 6.90
C ALA A 137 1.04 -36.08 7.60
N ARG A 138 -0.11 -35.42 7.74
CA ARG A 138 -1.33 -36.01 8.32
C ARG A 138 -1.81 -37.23 7.55
N ALA A 139 -1.78 -37.19 6.22
CA ALA A 139 -2.17 -38.33 5.39
C ALA A 139 -1.23 -39.54 5.59
N ASN A 140 0.08 -39.29 5.69
CA ASN A 140 1.06 -40.33 5.95
C ASN A 140 0.93 -40.94 7.34
N GLU A 141 0.64 -40.13 8.36
CA GLU A 141 0.35 -40.58 9.73
C GLU A 141 -0.89 -41.47 9.77
N ALA A 142 -2.01 -41.02 9.19
CA ALA A 142 -3.24 -41.80 9.10
C ALA A 142 -3.02 -43.13 8.35
N ALA A 143 -2.27 -43.13 7.24
CA ALA A 143 -1.95 -44.34 6.50
C ALA A 143 -1.05 -45.31 7.29
N ARG A 144 -0.13 -44.78 8.11
CA ARG A 144 0.72 -45.59 9.01
C ARG A 144 -0.12 -46.20 10.13
N GLU A 145 -1.00 -45.42 10.75
CA GLU A 145 -1.92 -45.91 11.79
C GLU A 145 -2.81 -47.03 11.26
N GLU A 146 -3.39 -46.85 10.08
CA GLU A 146 -4.25 -47.85 9.43
C GLU A 146 -3.48 -49.14 9.10
N ARG A 147 -2.23 -49.03 8.62
CA ARG A 147 -1.36 -50.19 8.40
C ARG A 147 -0.94 -50.88 9.70
N SER A 148 -0.73 -50.12 10.76
CA SER A 148 -0.20 -50.61 12.04
C SER A 148 -1.26 -51.25 12.93
N ASN A 149 -2.56 -50.99 12.71
CA ASN A 149 -3.62 -51.46 13.59
C ASN A 149 -4.18 -52.84 13.18
N PRO A 150 -3.79 -53.95 13.82
CA PRO A 150 -4.19 -55.30 13.43
C PRO A 150 -5.67 -55.59 13.68
N ILE A 151 -6.29 -54.96 14.70
CA ILE A 151 -7.69 -55.21 15.08
C ILE A 151 -8.65 -54.65 14.02
N LYS A 152 -8.38 -53.43 13.52
CA LYS A 152 -9.16 -52.83 12.43
C LYS A 152 -9.07 -53.62 11.13
N ARG A 153 -7.86 -54.08 10.76
CA ARG A 153 -7.67 -54.90 9.55
C ARG A 153 -8.38 -56.26 9.66
N ALA A 154 -8.33 -56.89 10.83
CA ALA A 154 -9.01 -58.16 11.06
C ALA A 154 -10.54 -58.02 10.95
N TRP A 155 -11.12 -56.95 11.49
CA TRP A 155 -12.56 -56.66 11.36
C TRP A 155 -12.99 -56.40 9.91
N ASN A 156 -12.25 -55.60 9.15
CA ASN A 156 -12.56 -55.33 7.73
C ASN A 156 -12.52 -56.60 6.87
N ASN A 157 -11.59 -57.51 7.14
CA ASN A 157 -11.47 -58.76 6.38
C ASN A 157 -12.53 -59.81 6.76
N LEU A 158 -13.16 -59.71 7.93
CA LEU A 158 -14.16 -60.68 8.40
C LEU A 158 -15.61 -60.28 8.09
N PHE A 159 -15.89 -58.99 7.91
CA PHE A 159 -17.25 -58.45 7.78
C PHE A 159 -17.45 -57.56 6.53
N GLY A 160 -16.45 -57.49 5.64
CA GLY A 160 -16.49 -56.71 4.40
C GLY A 160 -16.79 -57.55 3.16
N GLU A 161 -17.99 -58.12 3.06
CA GLU A 161 -18.69 -58.42 1.80
C GLU A 161 -20.13 -57.91 1.91
#